data_AF-L7UHK0-F1
#
_entry.id   AF-L7UHK0-F1
#
_cell.length_a   1.000
_cell.length_b   1.000
_cell.length_c   1.000
_cell.angle_alpha   90.00
_cell.angle_beta   90.00
_cell.angle_gamma   90.00
#
_symmetry.space_group_name_H-M   'P 1'
#
loop_
_entity.id
_entity.type
_entity.pdbx_description
1 polymer ?
#
loop_
_entity_poly.entity_id
_entity_poly.type
_entity_poly.pdbx_seq_one_letter_code
_entity_poly.pdbx_strand_id
1 'polypeptide(L)'
;MNRRLPRLLTALPVSAALVAPPVLACTSMLVNKGATADGATLMTYAADAHELYGELYHTPARRHAAGAQRDIIEWDTGKFLGRIPEAPVTYSVIGNMNEHQLSIGESTFTGRKELEGPAGIIDYGSLIYITLERARTAREAITVMTKLVAEHGYASTGESFSIADPKEAWLLEMIGKGEGKKGAVWVARKLPEGHITAHANQSRIEQFPLNDPENTLYSPDVISFAREKGWFKGADKDFSFAETYHPLDFGGQRFSEARVWSIFRRAAPSRNFGPEYADGSAPGKRLPLWVKPDQKLSVQDVMGLMRDHFENTPLDMSKDVGAGPYAMPYRWRPMTWEVDGKKYVHERAISTQQTGFSFVAQMRASMPAPIGGVLWFGVDDTSMTVYTPMYAGIREVPRNFSQGVASRGAFSWDSSFWVFNWVSNQAYARWSDVSVDVHKEQGALEGQFLADQADIERTALEHYKRSPEEARRFLTTYSVQQGEKVHARWKKLGETLLVKYIDGNVRDEQGKVNHPKYPDGWYRRIAQEKGKSLQMPPEPEAPKPAPAPAPVAAPAPKAAPAQPAKPTVAPAP
;
A
#
# COMPACT_ATOMS: atom_id res chain seq x y z
N MET A 1 -5.08 -53.48 -50.99
CA MET A 1 -5.26 -53.59 -49.52
C MET A 1 -4.16 -52.75 -48.87
N ASN A 2 -4.40 -51.49 -48.50
CA ASN A 2 -5.20 -50.97 -47.38
C ASN A 2 -4.20 -50.43 -46.33
N ARG A 3 -4.20 -49.18 -45.87
CA ARG A 3 -5.00 -47.98 -46.09
C ARG A 3 -4.10 -46.80 -45.69
N ARG A 4 -3.99 -45.76 -46.53
CA ARG A 4 -3.45 -44.46 -46.14
C ARG A 4 -4.54 -43.70 -45.38
N LEU A 5 -4.32 -43.36 -44.11
CA LEU A 5 -5.14 -42.38 -43.38
C LEU A 5 -4.69 -40.97 -43.76
N PRO A 6 -5.58 -40.04 -44.13
CA PRO A 6 -5.24 -38.63 -44.20
C PRO A 6 -5.26 -38.04 -42.78
N ARG A 7 -4.14 -37.43 -42.36
CA ARG A 7 -4.12 -36.55 -41.19
C ARG A 7 -4.94 -35.30 -41.53
N LEU A 8 -6.18 -35.23 -41.05
CA LEU A 8 -6.88 -33.95 -40.89
C LEU A 8 -6.13 -33.15 -39.82
N LEU A 9 -5.41 -32.11 -40.25
CA LEU A 9 -5.01 -31.00 -39.38
C LEU A 9 -6.26 -30.18 -39.10
N THR A 10 -6.93 -30.48 -37.99
CA THR A 10 -7.88 -29.54 -37.38
C THR A 10 -7.07 -28.36 -36.86
N ALA A 11 -7.15 -27.24 -37.56
CA ALA A 11 -6.69 -25.96 -37.06
C ALA A 11 -7.53 -25.62 -35.82
N LEU A 12 -6.96 -25.80 -34.62
CA LEU A 12 -7.49 -25.19 -33.42
C LEU A 12 -7.43 -23.67 -33.62
N PRO A 13 -8.53 -22.92 -33.42
CA PRO A 13 -8.44 -21.47 -33.35
C PRO A 13 -7.58 -21.15 -32.12
N VAL A 14 -6.38 -20.63 -32.39
CA VAL A 14 -5.59 -19.93 -31.38
C VAL A 14 -6.44 -18.76 -30.94
N SER A 15 -7.21 -18.95 -29.87
CA SER A 15 -7.81 -17.86 -29.14
C SER A 15 -6.64 -17.02 -28.68
N ALA A 16 -6.44 -15.86 -29.31
CA ALA A 16 -5.54 -14.85 -28.80
C ALA A 16 -6.04 -14.56 -27.38
N ALA A 17 -5.35 -15.13 -26.39
CA ALA A 17 -5.52 -14.70 -25.02
C ALA A 17 -5.20 -13.20 -25.05
N LEU A 18 -6.24 -12.38 -24.89
CA LEU A 18 -6.09 -10.98 -24.56
C LEU A 18 -5.34 -10.96 -23.23
N VAL A 19 -4.01 -10.92 -23.31
CA VAL A 19 -3.16 -10.58 -22.17
C VAL A 19 -3.56 -9.15 -21.85
N ALA A 20 -4.38 -8.98 -20.81
CA ALA A 20 -4.68 -7.67 -20.29
C ALA A 20 -3.33 -7.02 -19.94
N PRO A 21 -3.08 -5.76 -20.35
CA PRO A 21 -1.85 -5.08 -19.95
C PRO A 21 -1.75 -5.10 -18.42
N PRO A 22 -0.54 -5.21 -17.86
CA PRO A 22 -0.34 -5.13 -16.41
C PRO A 22 -0.96 -3.81 -15.93
N VAL A 23 -2.00 -3.92 -15.10
CA VAL A 23 -2.65 -2.75 -14.53
C VAL A 23 -1.80 -2.30 -13.35
N LEU A 24 -0.88 -1.38 -13.62
CA LEU A 24 -0.16 -0.63 -12.59
C LEU A 24 -1.16 0.27 -11.87
N ALA A 25 -1.28 0.11 -10.55
CA ALA A 25 -2.38 0.72 -9.81
C ALA A 25 -1.94 1.77 -8.78
N CYS A 26 -0.72 2.31 -8.81
CA CYS A 26 -0.12 3.05 -7.70
C CYS A 26 -0.96 4.16 -7.01
N THR A 27 -0.65 4.45 -5.73
CA THR A 27 -1.15 5.62 -4.98
C THR A 27 -0.01 6.37 -4.31
N SER A 28 -0.04 7.70 -4.38
CA SER A 28 0.98 8.57 -3.78
C SER A 28 0.36 9.77 -3.07
N MET A 29 1.06 10.30 -2.08
CA MET A 29 0.67 11.49 -1.32
C MET A 29 1.90 12.37 -1.07
N LEU A 30 1.72 13.68 -1.16
CA LEU A 30 2.69 14.68 -0.73
C LEU A 30 2.11 15.47 0.44
N VAL A 31 2.92 15.67 1.47
CA VAL A 31 2.60 16.50 2.64
C VAL A 31 3.71 17.52 2.78
N ASN A 32 3.42 18.78 2.46
CA ASN A 32 4.43 19.81 2.55
C ASN A 32 4.70 20.20 4.01
N LYS A 33 5.89 20.74 4.27
CA LYS A 33 6.23 21.33 5.57
C LYS A 33 5.13 22.29 6.04
N GLY A 34 4.95 22.39 7.35
CA GLY A 34 3.84 23.14 7.95
C GLY A 34 2.53 22.36 8.06
N ALA A 35 2.33 21.33 7.23
CA ALA A 35 1.23 20.37 7.37
C ALA A 35 1.63 19.16 8.23
N THR A 36 2.91 19.06 8.57
CA THR A 36 3.52 17.97 9.35
C THR A 36 3.81 18.37 10.80
N ALA A 37 3.77 17.40 11.70
CA ALA A 37 3.99 17.61 13.13
C ALA A 37 5.44 18.00 13.46
N ASP A 38 6.41 17.45 12.74
CA ASP A 38 7.85 17.66 12.92
C ASP A 38 8.46 18.70 11.95
N GLY A 39 7.64 19.28 11.07
CA GLY A 39 8.09 20.24 10.05
C GLY A 39 8.82 19.61 8.86
N ALA A 40 8.83 18.27 8.73
CA ALA A 40 9.35 17.59 7.55
C ALA A 40 8.47 17.83 6.32
N THR A 41 9.04 17.61 5.14
CA THR A 41 8.24 17.22 3.96
C THR A 41 8.05 15.71 4.04
N LEU A 42 6.83 15.21 3.80
CA LEU A 42 6.57 13.77 3.66
C LEU A 42 6.09 13.45 2.25
N MET A 43 6.46 12.28 1.75
CA MET A 43 5.99 11.74 0.48
C MET A 43 5.70 10.24 0.63
N THR A 44 4.64 9.74 0.01
CA THR A 44 4.35 8.30 -0.05
C THR A 44 4.31 7.81 -1.49
N TYR A 45 4.52 6.51 -1.65
CA TYR A 45 4.32 5.78 -2.90
C TYR A 45 4.01 4.32 -2.55
N ALA A 46 2.93 3.79 -3.12
CA ALA A 46 2.64 2.36 -3.15
C ALA A 46 2.76 1.88 -4.61
N ALA A 47 3.76 1.04 -4.86
CA ALA A 47 4.02 0.47 -6.18
C ALA A 47 3.20 -0.81 -6.34
N ASP A 48 2.05 -0.69 -7.01
CA ASP A 48 1.06 -1.76 -7.07
C ASP A 48 1.04 -2.41 -8.46
N ALA A 49 1.50 -3.66 -8.55
CA ALA A 49 1.41 -4.47 -9.75
C ALA A 49 1.37 -5.96 -9.42
N HIS A 50 0.53 -6.72 -10.14
CA HIS A 50 0.45 -8.18 -10.00
C HIS A 50 1.77 -8.91 -10.27
N GLU A 51 2.62 -8.32 -11.10
CA GLU A 51 3.86 -8.95 -11.57
C GLU A 51 5.12 -8.31 -10.94
N LEU A 52 4.94 -7.41 -9.96
CA LEU A 52 6.06 -6.75 -9.28
C LEU A 52 6.55 -7.57 -8.09
N TYR A 53 7.88 -7.69 -7.96
CA TYR A 53 8.54 -8.24 -6.76
C TYR A 53 9.08 -7.08 -5.92
N GLY A 54 8.71 -7.04 -4.64
CA GLY A 54 9.13 -5.99 -3.72
C GLY A 54 10.59 -6.13 -3.29
N GLU A 55 11.42 -5.16 -3.66
CA GLU A 55 12.81 -5.08 -3.22
C GLU A 55 13.23 -3.63 -2.95
N LEU A 56 14.19 -3.46 -2.05
CA LEU A 56 14.80 -2.18 -1.74
C LEU A 56 16.06 -2.01 -2.60
N TYR A 57 15.95 -1.14 -3.60
CA TYR A 57 17.06 -0.77 -4.48
C TYR A 57 18.16 -0.03 -3.71
N HIS A 58 19.42 -0.32 -4.03
CA HIS A 58 20.56 0.49 -3.60
C HIS A 58 21.52 0.71 -4.76
N THR A 59 21.70 1.98 -5.13
CA THR A 59 22.69 2.40 -6.12
C THR A 59 23.74 3.26 -5.44
N PRO A 60 25.01 2.83 -5.37
CA PRO A 60 26.06 3.63 -4.73
C PRO A 60 26.45 4.82 -5.62
N ALA A 61 26.88 5.92 -5.00
CA ALA A 61 27.49 7.05 -5.70
C ALA A 61 28.72 6.61 -6.51
N ARG A 62 28.87 7.13 -7.73
CA ARG A 62 30.00 6.77 -8.61
C ARG A 62 30.60 7.99 -9.29
N ARG A 63 31.85 7.84 -9.71
CA ARG A 63 32.52 8.71 -10.68
C ARG A 63 32.71 7.94 -11.97
N HIS A 64 32.32 8.53 -13.08
CA HIS A 64 32.37 7.89 -14.39
C HIS A 64 33.46 8.50 -15.27
N ALA A 65 34.07 7.67 -16.11
CA ALA A 65 35.04 8.15 -17.10
C ALA A 65 34.34 9.05 -18.13
N ALA A 66 35.09 9.97 -18.72
CA ALA A 66 34.58 10.83 -19.79
C ALA A 66 34.04 9.97 -20.97
N GLY A 67 32.85 10.29 -21.46
CA GLY A 67 32.21 9.57 -22.56
C GLY A 67 31.51 8.25 -22.16
N ALA A 68 31.52 7.89 -20.87
CA ALA A 68 30.79 6.72 -20.39
C ALA A 68 29.30 6.77 -20.81
N GLN A 69 28.75 5.59 -21.12
CA GLN A 69 27.36 5.42 -21.54
C GLN A 69 26.63 4.56 -20.52
N ARG A 70 25.32 4.80 -20.38
CA ARG A 70 24.39 4.02 -19.58
C ARG A 70 23.40 3.30 -20.50
N ASP A 71 23.21 2.01 -20.28
CA ASP A 71 22.11 1.25 -20.87
C ASP A 71 20.78 1.68 -20.23
N ILE A 72 19.75 1.88 -21.05
CA ILE A 72 18.39 2.10 -20.58
C ILE A 72 17.64 0.79 -20.69
N ILE A 73 17.25 0.28 -19.51
CA ILE A 73 16.51 -0.96 -19.35
C ILE A 73 15.13 -0.57 -18.82
N GLU A 74 14.11 -0.86 -19.60
CA GLU A 74 12.72 -0.58 -19.24
C GLU A 74 12.37 -1.30 -17.93
N TRP A 75 11.83 -0.55 -16.96
CA TRP A 75 11.76 -0.99 -15.57
C TRP A 75 10.85 -2.21 -15.35
N ASP A 76 9.71 -2.29 -16.04
CA ASP A 76 8.72 -3.35 -15.83
C ASP A 76 9.06 -4.66 -16.56
N THR A 77 9.63 -4.55 -17.76
CA THR A 77 9.84 -5.65 -18.71
C THR A 77 11.30 -6.10 -18.80
N GLY A 78 12.24 -5.29 -18.31
CA GLY A 78 13.67 -5.56 -18.44
C GLY A 78 14.19 -5.39 -19.88
N LYS A 79 13.42 -4.77 -20.77
CA LYS A 79 13.78 -4.62 -22.18
C LYS A 79 14.83 -3.52 -22.35
N PHE A 80 15.89 -3.79 -23.08
CA PHE A 80 16.84 -2.75 -23.51
C PHE A 80 16.19 -1.79 -24.51
N LEU A 81 16.19 -0.49 -24.20
CA LEU A 81 15.61 0.57 -25.03
C LEU A 81 16.65 1.42 -25.76
N GLY A 82 17.88 1.49 -25.24
CA GLY A 82 18.94 2.27 -25.86
C GLY A 82 20.03 2.67 -24.88
N ARG A 83 20.83 3.69 -25.26
CA ARG A 83 21.91 4.23 -24.43
C ARG A 83 21.83 5.74 -24.34
N ILE A 84 22.24 6.27 -23.19
CA ILE A 84 22.45 7.71 -22.98
C ILE A 84 23.85 7.97 -22.40
N PRO A 85 24.38 9.20 -22.56
CA PRO A 85 25.58 9.61 -21.83
C PRO A 85 25.39 9.50 -20.31
N GLU A 86 26.43 9.02 -19.64
CA GLU A 86 26.46 8.96 -18.18
C GLU A 86 26.89 10.30 -17.58
N ALA A 87 26.37 10.63 -16.40
CA ALA A 87 26.82 11.80 -15.66
C ALA A 87 28.24 11.56 -15.10
N PRO A 88 29.14 12.56 -15.07
CA PRO A 88 30.49 12.39 -14.53
C PRO A 88 30.51 11.94 -13.06
N VAL A 89 29.49 12.34 -12.30
CA VAL A 89 29.27 11.96 -10.90
C VAL A 89 27.80 11.63 -10.72
N THR A 90 27.51 10.51 -10.06
CA THR A 90 26.16 10.11 -9.64
C THR A 90 26.09 10.01 -8.12
N TYR A 91 24.90 10.25 -7.57
CA TYR A 91 24.62 10.23 -6.14
C TYR A 91 24.20 8.84 -5.65
N SER A 92 24.39 8.60 -4.35
CA SER A 92 23.89 7.38 -3.72
C SER A 92 22.37 7.43 -3.62
N VAL A 93 21.69 6.33 -3.96
CA VAL A 93 20.23 6.19 -3.93
C VAL A 93 19.84 4.94 -3.13
N ILE A 94 18.92 5.12 -2.17
CA ILE A 94 18.31 4.08 -1.33
C ILE A 94 16.81 4.09 -1.63
N GLY A 95 16.31 3.03 -2.26
CA GLY A 95 14.97 2.97 -2.81
C GLY A 95 14.69 4.19 -3.71
N ASN A 96 13.71 4.98 -3.33
CA ASN A 96 13.29 6.18 -4.05
C ASN A 96 13.78 7.47 -3.40
N MET A 97 14.85 7.43 -2.61
CA MET A 97 15.46 8.57 -1.95
C MET A 97 16.96 8.61 -2.21
N ASN A 98 17.52 9.77 -2.56
CA ASN A 98 18.96 9.93 -2.68
C ASN A 98 19.62 10.52 -1.42
N GLU A 99 20.95 10.55 -1.40
CA GLU A 99 21.72 11.06 -0.25
C GLU A 99 21.54 12.57 0.04
N HIS A 100 20.81 13.29 -0.80
CA HIS A 100 20.39 14.68 -0.61
C HIS A 100 18.97 14.82 -0.05
N GLN A 101 18.33 13.70 0.32
CA GLN A 101 16.91 13.63 0.73
C GLN A 101 15.93 13.98 -0.40
N LEU A 102 16.36 14.00 -1.66
CA LEU A 102 15.41 14.11 -2.77
C LEU A 102 14.72 12.75 -2.92
N SER A 103 13.40 12.77 -2.97
CA SER A 103 12.56 11.60 -3.19
C SER A 103 11.63 11.76 -4.38
N ILE A 104 11.46 10.67 -5.14
CA ILE A 104 10.57 10.63 -6.31
C ILE A 104 9.73 9.34 -6.32
N GLY A 105 8.41 9.49 -6.39
CA GLY A 105 7.44 8.40 -6.59
C GLY A 105 6.48 8.72 -7.73
N GLU A 106 5.60 7.78 -8.11
CA GLU A 106 4.69 7.99 -9.25
C GLU A 106 3.26 7.44 -9.04
N SER A 107 2.35 7.83 -9.93
CA SER A 107 1.15 7.05 -10.26
C SER A 107 0.80 7.16 -11.74
N THR A 108 0.75 6.03 -12.42
CA THR A 108 0.36 5.91 -13.84
C THR A 108 -1.09 6.26 -14.09
N PHE A 109 -1.33 7.37 -14.79
CA PHE A 109 -2.67 7.76 -15.22
C PHE A 109 -3.00 7.36 -16.66
N THR A 110 -2.04 6.80 -17.41
CA THR A 110 -2.11 6.39 -18.82
C THR A 110 -2.45 7.52 -19.81
N GLY A 111 -3.63 8.11 -19.70
CA GLY A 111 -4.12 9.20 -20.51
C GLY A 111 -4.80 8.75 -21.80
N ARG A 112 -4.71 9.57 -22.86
CA ARG A 112 -5.34 9.29 -24.15
C ARG A 112 -4.72 8.08 -24.86
N LYS A 113 -5.58 7.18 -25.36
CA LYS A 113 -5.17 6.01 -26.17
C LYS A 113 -4.41 6.41 -27.43
N GLU A 114 -4.73 7.58 -27.99
CA GLU A 114 -4.06 8.16 -29.16
C GLU A 114 -2.60 8.58 -28.88
N LEU A 115 -2.14 8.52 -27.63
CA LEU A 115 -0.78 8.82 -27.19
C LEU A 115 0.00 7.57 -26.74
N GLU A 116 -0.59 6.38 -26.85
CA GLU A 116 0.12 5.11 -26.64
C GLU A 116 1.26 4.95 -27.66
N GLY A 117 2.27 4.13 -27.31
CA GLY A 117 3.44 3.88 -28.17
C GLY A 117 4.35 5.10 -28.41
N PRO A 118 4.71 5.91 -27.39
CA PRO A 118 5.48 7.12 -27.61
C PRO A 118 6.90 6.85 -28.14
N ALA A 119 7.39 7.76 -28.98
CA ALA A 119 8.72 7.66 -29.59
C ALA A 119 9.82 8.15 -28.63
N GLY A 120 10.38 7.24 -27.85
CA GLY A 120 11.46 7.53 -26.91
C GLY A 120 12.14 6.30 -26.36
N ILE A 121 13.19 6.52 -25.57
CA ILE A 121 13.93 5.43 -24.91
C ILE A 121 13.91 5.54 -23.39
N ILE A 122 13.43 6.64 -22.80
CA ILE A 122 13.38 6.82 -21.35
C ILE A 122 11.98 6.48 -20.85
N ASP A 123 11.85 5.32 -20.18
CA ASP A 123 10.63 4.96 -19.45
C ASP A 123 10.55 5.68 -18.10
N TYR A 124 9.37 5.66 -17.48
CA TYR A 124 9.10 6.34 -16.21
C TYR A 124 9.99 5.86 -15.05
N GLY A 125 10.27 4.55 -14.96
CA GLY A 125 11.13 3.98 -13.93
C GLY A 125 12.58 4.43 -14.11
N SER A 126 13.12 4.30 -15.32
CA SER A 126 14.43 4.86 -15.68
C SER A 126 14.49 6.36 -15.39
N LEU A 127 13.43 7.12 -15.71
CA LEU A 127 13.36 8.56 -15.48
C LEU A 127 13.51 8.89 -13.99
N ILE A 128 12.85 8.14 -13.10
CA ILE A 128 12.96 8.29 -11.64
C ILE A 128 14.39 8.05 -11.17
N TYR A 129 14.95 6.87 -11.45
CA TYR A 129 16.24 6.47 -10.87
C TYR A 129 17.41 7.27 -11.45
N ILE A 130 17.43 7.53 -12.77
CA ILE A 130 18.43 8.40 -13.38
C ILE A 130 18.38 9.80 -12.76
N THR A 131 17.19 10.31 -12.47
CA THR A 131 17.03 11.64 -11.86
C THR A 131 17.54 11.66 -10.42
N LEU A 132 17.20 10.65 -9.61
CA LEU A 132 17.71 10.53 -8.23
C LEU A 132 19.24 10.48 -8.19
N GLU A 133 19.87 9.87 -9.19
CA GLU A 133 21.32 9.82 -9.31
C GLU A 133 21.94 11.15 -9.78
N ARG A 134 21.18 12.09 -10.35
CA ARG A 134 21.69 13.30 -11.03
C ARG A 134 21.23 14.63 -10.43
N ALA A 135 20.20 14.64 -9.59
CA ALA A 135 19.62 15.86 -8.99
C ALA A 135 19.74 15.88 -7.46
N ARG A 136 19.80 17.07 -6.85
CA ARG A 136 19.86 17.25 -5.38
C ARG A 136 18.60 17.83 -4.78
N THR A 137 17.79 18.52 -5.59
CA THR A 137 16.58 19.22 -5.16
C THR A 137 15.40 18.86 -6.05
N ALA A 138 14.17 19.09 -5.59
CA ALA A 138 12.95 18.82 -6.35
C ALA A 138 12.89 19.62 -7.65
N ARG A 139 13.37 20.87 -7.64
CA ARG A 139 13.44 21.73 -8.83
C ARG A 139 14.51 21.27 -9.83
N GLU A 140 15.68 20.86 -9.34
CA GLU A 140 16.68 20.20 -10.19
C GLU A 140 16.15 18.91 -10.79
N ALA A 141 15.38 18.13 -10.02
CA ALA A 141 14.79 16.88 -10.47
C ALA A 141 13.85 17.09 -11.67
N ILE A 142 12.91 18.05 -11.57
CA ILE A 142 12.04 18.43 -12.70
C ILE A 142 12.88 18.83 -13.92
N THR A 143 13.94 19.61 -13.71
CA THR A 143 14.84 20.02 -14.81
C THR A 143 15.51 18.82 -15.48
N VAL A 144 16.08 17.89 -14.69
CA VAL A 144 16.71 16.67 -15.20
C VAL A 144 15.71 15.81 -15.95
N MET A 145 14.54 15.54 -15.36
CA MET A 145 13.49 14.70 -15.95
C MET A 145 13.07 15.22 -17.32
N THR A 146 12.73 16.51 -17.38
CA THR A 146 12.22 17.15 -18.60
C THR A 146 13.29 17.27 -19.68
N LYS A 147 14.56 17.49 -19.32
CA LYS A 147 15.69 17.46 -20.28
C LYS A 147 15.93 16.07 -20.84
N LEU A 148 15.98 15.04 -20.00
CA LEU A 148 16.14 13.65 -20.46
C LEU A 148 15.05 13.27 -21.45
N VAL A 149 13.80 13.61 -21.14
CA VAL A 149 12.67 13.33 -22.01
C VAL A 149 12.71 14.16 -23.30
N ALA A 150 13.11 15.42 -23.26
CA ALA A 150 13.28 16.23 -24.47
C ALA A 150 14.40 15.68 -25.38
N GLU A 151 15.54 15.29 -24.80
CA GLU A 151 16.73 14.85 -25.52
C GLU A 151 16.65 13.42 -26.03
N HIS A 152 16.02 12.52 -25.26
CA HIS A 152 16.02 11.07 -25.54
C HIS A 152 14.61 10.51 -25.80
N GLY A 153 13.57 11.31 -25.63
CA GLY A 153 12.18 10.89 -25.82
C GLY A 153 11.66 10.11 -24.61
N TYR A 154 10.33 10.14 -24.45
CA TYR A 154 9.63 9.42 -23.40
C TYR A 154 9.07 8.09 -23.94
N ALA A 155 9.20 7.02 -23.17
CA ALA A 155 8.81 5.66 -23.56
C ALA A 155 7.63 5.11 -22.74
N SER A 156 6.91 5.96 -22.01
CA SER A 156 5.81 5.56 -21.13
C SER A 156 4.53 6.35 -21.39
N THR A 157 3.41 5.82 -20.89
CA THR A 157 2.14 6.51 -20.89
C THR A 157 2.13 7.66 -19.86
N GLY A 158 0.98 8.27 -19.62
CA GLY A 158 0.82 9.36 -18.67
C GLY A 158 1.15 8.98 -17.22
N GLU A 159 1.99 9.77 -16.57
CA GLU A 159 2.46 9.59 -15.19
C GLU A 159 2.27 10.85 -14.35
N SER A 160 1.82 10.67 -13.11
CA SER A 160 1.87 11.71 -12.06
C SER A 160 3.07 11.43 -11.16
N PHE A 161 4.10 12.27 -11.18
CA PHE A 161 5.27 12.15 -10.32
C PHE A 161 5.10 13.01 -9.06
N SER A 162 5.26 12.38 -7.90
CA SER A 162 5.51 13.05 -6.62
C SER A 162 7.01 13.30 -6.51
N ILE A 163 7.41 14.57 -6.40
CA ILE A 163 8.83 14.98 -6.30
C ILE A 163 8.98 15.86 -5.08
N ALA A 164 9.78 15.44 -4.10
CA ALA A 164 9.94 16.17 -2.85
C ALA A 164 11.37 16.21 -2.37
N ASP A 165 11.73 17.29 -1.69
CA ASP A 165 12.95 17.44 -0.92
C ASP A 165 12.61 18.12 0.44
N PRO A 166 13.59 18.38 1.32
CA PRO A 166 13.32 18.99 2.61
C PRO A 166 12.70 20.41 2.58
N LYS A 167 12.58 21.04 1.41
CA LYS A 167 12.14 22.43 1.23
C LYS A 167 10.89 22.55 0.37
N GLU A 168 10.78 21.75 -0.68
CA GLU A 168 9.71 21.83 -1.68
C GLU A 168 9.10 20.45 -1.98
N ALA A 169 7.82 20.45 -2.31
CA ALA A 169 7.08 19.31 -2.83
C ALA A 169 6.37 19.73 -4.12
N TRP A 170 6.42 18.88 -5.14
CA TRP A 170 5.92 19.15 -6.49
C TRP A 170 5.15 17.95 -7.03
N LEU A 171 4.01 18.23 -7.65
CA LEU A 171 3.29 17.28 -8.49
C LEU A 171 3.62 17.58 -9.95
N LEU A 172 4.20 16.63 -10.67
CA LEU A 172 4.50 16.73 -12.10
C LEU A 172 3.66 15.71 -12.87
N GLU A 173 2.78 16.18 -13.75
CA GLU A 173 2.06 15.30 -14.69
C GLU A 173 2.71 15.37 -16.06
N MET A 174 3.05 14.21 -16.61
CA MET A 174 3.79 14.07 -17.87
C MET A 174 3.18 12.98 -18.74
N ILE A 175 3.04 13.23 -20.04
CA ILE A 175 2.55 12.23 -21.00
C ILE A 175 3.31 12.31 -22.33
N GLY A 176 3.64 11.15 -22.89
CA GLY A 176 4.30 11.04 -24.19
C GLY A 176 3.45 11.60 -25.35
N LYS A 177 4.09 11.95 -26.46
CA LYS A 177 3.41 12.55 -27.63
C LYS A 177 2.85 11.54 -28.64
N GLY A 178 2.77 10.26 -28.26
CA GLY A 178 2.37 9.14 -29.11
C GLY A 178 3.39 8.79 -30.19
N GLU A 179 2.97 7.95 -31.13
CA GLU A 179 3.82 7.49 -32.22
C GLU A 179 4.35 8.64 -33.08
N GLY A 180 5.60 8.51 -33.52
CA GLY A 180 6.23 9.43 -34.49
C GLY A 180 6.63 10.81 -33.94
N LYS A 181 6.31 11.14 -32.68
CA LYS A 181 6.73 12.41 -32.05
C LYS A 181 7.53 12.17 -30.78
N LYS A 182 8.78 12.65 -30.80
CA LYS A 182 9.70 12.55 -29.67
C LYS A 182 9.33 13.51 -28.55
N GLY A 183 9.49 13.05 -27.31
CA GLY A 183 9.31 13.83 -26.08
C GLY A 183 7.93 13.69 -25.44
N ALA A 184 7.66 14.54 -24.46
CA ALA A 184 6.42 14.57 -23.69
C ALA A 184 5.88 16.00 -23.56
N VAL A 185 4.58 16.11 -23.29
CA VAL A 185 3.97 17.33 -22.74
C VAL A 185 3.78 17.14 -21.24
N TRP A 186 3.97 18.21 -20.47
CA TRP A 186 3.96 18.10 -19.01
C TRP A 186 3.62 19.43 -18.32
N VAL A 187 3.14 19.33 -17.09
CA VAL A 187 2.90 20.45 -16.17
C VAL A 187 3.29 20.04 -14.77
N ALA A 188 3.96 20.92 -14.03
CA ALA A 188 4.34 20.74 -12.64
C ALA A 188 3.79 21.86 -11.77
N ARG A 189 3.22 21.50 -10.62
CA ARG A 189 2.69 22.44 -9.62
C ARG A 189 3.38 22.22 -8.28
N LYS A 190 3.89 23.31 -7.70
CA LYS A 190 4.43 23.32 -6.34
C LYS A 190 3.28 23.20 -5.36
N LEU A 191 3.36 22.21 -4.47
CA LEU A 191 2.42 22.06 -3.37
C LEU A 191 2.60 23.23 -2.39
N PRO A 192 1.55 24.00 -2.07
CA PRO A 192 1.68 25.09 -1.10
C PRO A 192 2.11 24.60 0.29
N GLU A 193 2.78 25.46 1.06
CA GLU A 193 3.13 25.15 2.44
C GLU A 193 1.86 24.88 3.27
N GLY A 194 1.93 23.94 4.22
CA GLY A 194 0.78 23.60 5.05
C GLY A 194 -0.31 22.77 4.37
N HIS A 195 -0.10 22.31 3.14
CA HIS A 195 -1.07 21.54 2.38
C HIS A 195 -0.60 20.10 2.12
N ILE A 196 -1.59 19.26 1.80
CA ILE A 196 -1.39 17.92 1.27
C ILE A 196 -2.00 17.81 -0.13
N THR A 197 -1.41 16.97 -0.97
CA THR A 197 -2.06 16.46 -2.19
C THR A 197 -1.89 14.96 -2.24
N ALA A 198 -2.79 14.28 -2.95
CA ALA A 198 -2.66 12.88 -3.27
C ALA A 198 -2.99 12.68 -4.74
N HIS A 199 -2.41 11.64 -5.33
CA HIS A 199 -2.73 11.23 -6.68
C HIS A 199 -2.72 9.70 -6.79
N ALA A 200 -3.47 9.26 -7.79
CA ALA A 200 -3.76 7.88 -8.09
C ALA A 200 -3.66 7.73 -9.62
N ASN A 201 -4.31 6.73 -10.20
CA ASN A 201 -4.30 6.51 -11.66
C ASN A 201 -5.27 7.46 -12.40
N GLN A 202 -5.21 8.77 -12.10
CA GLN A 202 -6.00 9.83 -12.72
C GLN A 202 -5.20 11.13 -12.66
N SER A 203 -5.09 11.85 -13.79
CA SER A 203 -4.49 13.19 -13.80
C SER A 203 -5.48 14.20 -13.23
N ARG A 204 -4.94 15.14 -12.44
CA ARG A 204 -5.64 16.06 -11.54
C ARG A 204 -5.27 17.53 -11.76
N ILE A 205 -4.17 17.85 -12.45
CA ILE A 205 -3.84 19.25 -12.73
C ILE A 205 -4.78 19.79 -13.82
N GLU A 206 -5.77 20.59 -13.41
CA GLU A 206 -6.72 21.23 -14.34
C GLU A 206 -6.09 22.49 -14.97
N GLN A 207 -6.73 23.67 -14.83
CA GLN A 207 -6.14 24.94 -15.24
C GLN A 207 -4.96 25.31 -14.33
N PHE A 208 -3.93 25.91 -14.94
CA PHE A 208 -2.73 26.35 -14.23
C PHE A 208 -2.26 27.73 -14.68
N PRO A 209 -1.56 28.49 -13.79
CA PRO A 209 -1.01 29.79 -14.16
C PRO A 209 0.08 29.68 -15.23
N LEU A 210 0.00 30.52 -16.26
CA LEU A 210 1.01 30.58 -17.33
C LEU A 210 2.16 31.55 -17.03
N ASN A 211 2.02 32.41 -16.01
CA ASN A 211 2.98 33.44 -15.63
C ASN A 211 3.37 33.34 -14.15
N ASP A 212 3.69 32.14 -13.69
CA ASP A 212 4.12 31.87 -12.30
C ASP A 212 5.24 30.81 -12.26
N PRO A 213 6.46 31.15 -12.74
CA PRO A 213 7.56 30.18 -12.82
C PRO A 213 8.05 29.69 -11.44
N GLU A 214 7.68 30.38 -10.36
CA GLU A 214 8.03 29.99 -9.00
C GLU A 214 7.24 28.76 -8.55
N ASN A 215 5.95 28.68 -8.91
CA ASN A 215 5.03 27.62 -8.47
C ASN A 215 4.47 26.75 -9.60
N THR A 216 4.69 27.11 -10.86
CA THR A 216 4.18 26.41 -12.04
C THR A 216 5.23 26.34 -13.14
N LEU A 217 5.56 25.12 -13.56
CA LEU A 217 6.44 24.84 -14.70
C LEU A 217 5.67 23.99 -15.70
N TYR A 218 5.88 24.16 -17.01
CA TYR A 218 5.20 23.35 -18.01
C TYR A 218 5.98 23.29 -19.32
N SER A 219 5.68 22.30 -20.16
CA SER A 219 6.34 22.18 -21.46
C SER A 219 5.94 23.34 -22.39
N PRO A 220 6.86 23.94 -23.16
CA PRO A 220 6.54 25.08 -24.02
C PRO A 220 5.41 24.83 -25.03
N ASP A 221 5.18 23.57 -25.39
CA ASP A 221 4.18 23.14 -26.35
C ASP A 221 2.95 22.46 -25.74
N VAL A 222 2.76 22.53 -24.42
CA VAL A 222 1.63 21.88 -23.73
C VAL A 222 0.26 22.30 -24.29
N ILE A 223 0.09 23.56 -24.71
CA ILE A 223 -1.19 24.01 -25.29
C ILE A 223 -1.22 23.83 -26.81
N SER A 224 -0.12 24.14 -27.50
CA SER A 224 -0.06 24.07 -28.97
C SER A 224 -0.17 22.63 -29.48
N PHE A 225 0.40 21.66 -28.77
CA PHE A 225 0.25 20.24 -29.10
C PHE A 225 -1.21 19.78 -29.00
N ALA A 226 -1.94 20.20 -27.96
CA ALA A 226 -3.36 19.89 -27.82
C ALA A 226 -4.21 20.49 -28.94
N ARG A 227 -3.89 21.71 -29.39
CA ARG A 227 -4.54 22.36 -30.53
C ARG A 227 -4.27 21.62 -31.84
N GLU A 228 -3.02 21.19 -32.06
CA GLU A 228 -2.65 20.42 -33.24
C GLU A 228 -3.42 19.10 -33.32
N LYS A 229 -3.63 18.44 -32.18
CA LYS A 229 -4.45 17.22 -32.07
C LYS A 229 -5.97 17.48 -32.12
N GLY A 230 -6.39 18.75 -32.08
CA GLY A 230 -7.80 19.14 -32.09
C GLY A 230 -8.53 18.92 -30.76
N TRP A 231 -7.83 18.62 -29.67
CA TRP A 231 -8.41 18.33 -28.35
C TRP A 231 -8.76 19.57 -27.54
N PHE A 232 -8.18 20.72 -27.89
CA PHE A 232 -8.46 21.99 -27.22
C PHE A 232 -8.73 23.11 -28.23
N LYS A 233 -9.80 23.87 -27.98
CA LYS A 233 -10.19 25.08 -28.69
C LYS A 233 -10.57 26.13 -27.64
N GLY A 234 -9.95 27.30 -27.66
CA GLY A 234 -10.20 28.33 -26.64
C GLY A 234 -8.97 29.19 -26.36
N ALA A 235 -9.10 30.10 -25.40
CA ALA A 235 -7.99 30.93 -24.92
C ALA A 235 -7.06 30.10 -24.02
N ASP A 236 -5.76 30.41 -24.00
CA ASP A 236 -4.76 29.64 -23.24
C ASP A 236 -5.11 29.52 -21.75
N LYS A 237 -5.71 30.56 -21.16
CA LYS A 237 -6.15 30.58 -19.75
C LYS A 237 -7.23 29.53 -19.39
N ASP A 238 -7.94 29.01 -20.39
CA ASP A 238 -9.03 28.05 -20.20
C ASP A 238 -8.54 26.60 -20.37
N PHE A 239 -7.26 26.41 -20.74
CA PHE A 239 -6.64 25.11 -20.93
C PHE A 239 -6.52 24.34 -19.61
N SER A 240 -7.08 23.12 -19.58
CA SER A 240 -6.93 22.17 -18.47
C SER A 240 -6.08 20.99 -18.93
N PHE A 241 -4.98 20.68 -18.23
CA PHE A 241 -4.11 19.56 -18.59
C PHE A 241 -4.85 18.23 -18.41
N ALA A 242 -5.48 18.02 -17.25
CA ALA A 242 -6.24 16.82 -16.93
C ALA A 242 -7.39 16.59 -17.92
N GLU A 243 -8.25 17.58 -18.16
CA GLU A 243 -9.38 17.43 -19.11
C GLU A 243 -8.89 17.24 -20.56
N THR A 244 -7.72 17.78 -20.89
CA THR A 244 -7.18 17.63 -22.24
C THR A 244 -6.52 16.28 -22.44
N TYR A 245 -5.70 15.79 -21.52
CA TYR A 245 -4.84 14.61 -21.74
C TYR A 245 -5.32 13.34 -21.02
N HIS A 246 -6.20 13.48 -20.04
CA HIS A 246 -6.85 12.35 -19.36
C HIS A 246 -8.22 12.76 -18.78
N PRO A 247 -9.24 12.95 -19.64
CA PRO A 247 -10.59 13.30 -19.21
C PRO A 247 -11.11 12.32 -18.14
N LEU A 248 -11.79 12.84 -17.11
CA LEU A 248 -12.34 12.00 -16.05
C LEU A 248 -13.54 11.21 -16.54
N ASP A 249 -13.47 9.88 -16.42
CA ASP A 249 -14.60 8.99 -16.64
C ASP A 249 -15.05 8.30 -15.33
N PHE A 250 -16.03 7.41 -15.44
CA PHE A 250 -16.52 6.65 -14.28
C PHE A 250 -15.41 5.84 -13.60
N GLY A 251 -14.50 5.23 -14.38
CA GLY A 251 -13.39 4.44 -13.84
C GLY A 251 -12.36 5.32 -13.13
N GLY A 252 -12.00 6.47 -13.71
CA GLY A 252 -11.14 7.46 -13.07
C GLY A 252 -11.73 7.97 -11.76
N GLN A 253 -13.05 8.21 -11.71
CA GLN A 253 -13.70 8.64 -10.47
C GLN A 253 -13.75 7.52 -9.43
N ARG A 254 -14.19 6.31 -9.83
CA ARG A 254 -14.45 5.18 -8.94
C ARG A 254 -13.20 4.44 -8.46
N PHE A 255 -12.19 4.29 -9.32
CA PHE A 255 -10.98 3.54 -9.00
C PHE A 255 -9.80 4.43 -8.58
N SER A 256 -9.77 5.70 -9.00
CA SER A 256 -8.63 6.59 -8.76
C SER A 256 -8.98 7.70 -7.79
N GLU A 257 -9.89 8.61 -8.15
CA GLU A 257 -10.27 9.73 -7.27
C GLU A 257 -10.91 9.24 -5.96
N ALA A 258 -11.52 8.06 -5.92
CA ALA A 258 -12.01 7.46 -4.67
C ALA A 258 -10.90 7.36 -3.60
N ARG A 259 -9.67 7.01 -3.98
CA ARG A 259 -8.53 6.91 -3.05
C ARG A 259 -8.06 8.26 -2.54
N VAL A 260 -8.00 9.23 -3.45
CA VAL A 260 -7.70 10.62 -3.10
C VAL A 260 -8.77 11.17 -2.16
N TRP A 261 -10.04 10.88 -2.44
CA TRP A 261 -11.16 11.22 -1.58
C TRP A 261 -10.99 10.60 -0.18
N SER A 262 -10.57 9.35 -0.08
CA SER A 262 -10.37 8.70 1.22
C SER A 262 -9.25 9.32 2.04
N ILE A 263 -8.16 9.74 1.38
CA ILE A 263 -7.09 10.51 2.04
C ILE A 263 -7.62 11.86 2.52
N PHE A 264 -8.30 12.62 1.65
CA PHE A 264 -8.76 13.96 1.97
C PHE A 264 -9.85 14.00 3.04
N ARG A 265 -10.81 13.07 3.03
CA ARG A 265 -11.86 13.00 4.06
C ARG A 265 -11.27 12.74 5.44
N ARG A 266 -10.17 11.95 5.52
CA ARG A 266 -9.52 11.60 6.79
C ARG A 266 -8.58 12.69 7.28
N ALA A 267 -7.85 13.35 6.37
CA ALA A 267 -6.91 14.40 6.73
C ALA A 267 -7.58 15.77 6.95
N ALA A 268 -8.69 16.05 6.26
CA ALA A 268 -9.41 17.32 6.32
C ALA A 268 -10.93 17.11 6.49
N PRO A 269 -11.39 16.45 7.59
CA PRO A 269 -12.80 16.15 7.80
C PRO A 269 -13.69 17.41 7.80
N SER A 270 -13.18 18.58 8.19
CA SER A 270 -13.89 19.87 8.11
C SER A 270 -14.35 20.26 6.71
N ARG A 271 -13.73 19.69 5.66
CA ARG A 271 -14.10 19.92 4.26
C ARG A 271 -15.38 19.19 3.85
N ASN A 272 -15.78 18.17 4.61
CA ASN A 272 -17.01 17.41 4.41
C ASN A 272 -17.21 16.91 2.96
N PHE A 273 -16.17 16.31 2.36
CA PHE A 273 -16.28 15.71 1.03
C PHE A 273 -17.18 14.47 1.08
N GLY A 274 -18.35 14.54 0.45
CA GLY A 274 -19.28 13.42 0.38
C GLY A 274 -18.85 12.31 -0.59
N PRO A 275 -19.51 11.14 -0.56
CA PRO A 275 -19.17 10.01 -1.42
C PRO A 275 -19.34 10.30 -2.91
N GLU A 276 -20.10 11.32 -3.30
CA GLU A 276 -20.36 11.66 -4.71
C GLU A 276 -19.10 12.13 -5.48
N TYR A 277 -18.00 12.41 -4.78
CA TYR A 277 -16.68 12.65 -5.40
C TYR A 277 -15.97 11.35 -5.81
N ALA A 278 -16.38 10.22 -5.26
CA ALA A 278 -15.69 8.93 -5.35
C ALA A 278 -16.56 7.84 -5.98
N ASP A 279 -17.87 7.86 -5.72
CA ASP A 279 -18.74 6.74 -6.01
C ASP A 279 -19.30 6.71 -7.45
N GLY A 280 -18.96 7.70 -8.27
CA GLY A 280 -19.43 7.80 -9.65
C GLY A 280 -20.89 8.29 -9.80
N SER A 281 -21.55 8.68 -8.70
CA SER A 281 -22.94 9.20 -8.73
C SER A 281 -23.04 10.63 -9.26
N ALA A 282 -21.93 11.40 -9.21
CA ALA A 282 -21.83 12.73 -9.81
C ALA A 282 -20.69 12.75 -10.85
N PRO A 283 -20.95 12.33 -12.10
CA PRO A 283 -19.96 12.28 -13.16
C PRO A 283 -19.27 13.62 -13.38
N GLY A 284 -17.94 13.60 -13.50
CA GLY A 284 -17.13 14.80 -13.73
C GLY A 284 -16.87 15.65 -12.47
N LYS A 285 -17.41 15.28 -11.31
CA LYS A 285 -17.16 16.01 -10.06
C LYS A 285 -15.71 15.78 -9.59
N ARG A 286 -14.92 16.84 -9.55
CA ARG A 286 -13.47 16.81 -9.21
C ARG A 286 -13.23 17.21 -7.75
N LEU A 287 -12.27 16.55 -7.10
CA LEU A 287 -11.67 17.00 -5.85
C LEU A 287 -10.70 18.16 -6.12
N PRO A 288 -10.47 19.08 -5.16
CA PRO A 288 -9.44 20.10 -5.30
C PRO A 288 -8.05 19.47 -5.42
N LEU A 289 -7.11 20.12 -6.11
CA LEU A 289 -5.77 19.56 -6.30
C LEU A 289 -5.05 19.26 -4.96
N TRP A 290 -5.26 20.11 -3.96
CA TRP A 290 -4.74 19.95 -2.59
C TRP A 290 -5.72 20.47 -1.55
N VAL A 291 -5.51 20.04 -0.30
CA VAL A 291 -6.27 20.49 0.87
C VAL A 291 -5.33 20.82 2.02
N LYS A 292 -5.76 21.70 2.91
CA LYS A 292 -5.11 21.89 4.21
C LYS A 292 -5.66 20.84 5.17
N PRO A 293 -4.83 20.01 5.81
CA PRO A 293 -5.32 19.07 6.81
C PRO A 293 -5.80 19.83 8.06
N ASP A 294 -6.78 19.27 8.76
CA ASP A 294 -7.36 19.89 9.96
C ASP A 294 -6.37 19.89 11.13
N GLN A 295 -5.50 18.87 11.16
CA GLN A 295 -4.41 18.73 12.12
C GLN A 295 -3.10 18.46 11.38
N LYS A 296 -2.00 18.84 12.03
CA LYS A 296 -0.67 18.47 11.52
C LYS A 296 -0.50 16.96 11.57
N LEU A 297 0.03 16.38 10.50
CA LEU A 297 0.20 14.94 10.34
C LEU A 297 1.57 14.49 10.84
N SER A 298 1.61 13.46 11.67
CA SER A 298 2.84 12.72 11.97
C SER A 298 3.17 11.73 10.83
N VAL A 299 4.37 11.15 10.87
CA VAL A 299 4.72 10.04 9.96
C VAL A 299 3.74 8.87 10.14
N GLN A 300 3.35 8.56 11.38
CA GLN A 300 2.41 7.48 11.69
C GLN A 300 1.02 7.75 11.10
N ASP A 301 0.54 9.00 11.14
CA ASP A 301 -0.73 9.36 10.51
C ASP A 301 -0.68 9.13 9.00
N VAL A 302 0.45 9.50 8.37
CA VAL A 302 0.68 9.29 6.93
C VAL A 302 0.75 7.81 6.56
N MET A 303 1.42 6.98 7.37
CA MET A 303 1.38 5.52 7.22
C MET A 303 -0.07 5.00 7.32
N GLY A 304 -0.83 5.48 8.31
CA GLY A 304 -2.23 5.10 8.52
C GLY A 304 -3.19 5.54 7.40
N LEU A 305 -2.88 6.62 6.67
CA LEU A 305 -3.65 7.05 5.50
C LEU A 305 -3.42 6.11 4.30
N MET A 306 -2.20 5.57 4.16
CA MET A 306 -1.89 4.61 3.08
C MET A 306 -2.54 3.23 3.29
N ARG A 307 -2.97 2.90 4.51
CA ARG A 307 -3.57 1.61 4.89
C ARG A 307 -5.08 1.49 4.66
N ASP A 308 -5.71 2.50 4.08
CA ASP A 308 -7.17 2.62 4.06
C ASP A 308 -7.86 1.72 3.02
N HIS A 309 -9.01 1.15 3.42
CA HIS A 309 -9.94 0.37 2.60
C HIS A 309 -11.34 0.99 2.56
N PHE A 310 -11.43 2.31 2.71
CA PHE A 310 -12.67 3.08 2.80
C PHE A 310 -13.51 2.78 4.05
N GLU A 311 -12.87 2.38 5.16
CA GLU A 311 -13.56 2.05 6.39
C GLU A 311 -14.49 3.18 6.85
N ASN A 312 -15.68 2.79 7.30
CA ASN A 312 -16.75 3.69 7.75
C ASN A 312 -17.35 4.56 6.65
N THR A 313 -17.42 4.04 5.43
CA THR A 313 -18.06 4.71 4.28
C THR A 313 -18.95 3.75 3.49
N PRO A 314 -19.79 4.25 2.56
CA PRO A 314 -20.52 3.39 1.63
C PRO A 314 -19.65 2.54 0.70
N LEU A 315 -18.35 2.85 0.58
CA LEU A 315 -17.37 2.11 -0.23
C LEU A 315 -16.66 1.00 0.57
N ASP A 316 -16.99 0.81 1.84
CA ASP A 316 -16.37 -0.17 2.73
C ASP A 316 -16.73 -1.62 2.34
N MET A 317 -15.80 -2.28 1.65
CA MET A 317 -15.97 -3.66 1.19
C MET A 317 -15.99 -4.69 2.33
N SER A 318 -15.73 -4.32 3.60
CA SER A 318 -15.89 -5.25 4.73
C SER A 318 -17.35 -5.48 5.13
N LYS A 319 -18.29 -4.70 4.59
CA LYS A 319 -19.70 -4.65 5.04
C LYS A 319 -20.68 -5.46 4.21
N ASP A 320 -20.28 -5.96 3.04
CA ASP A 320 -21.14 -6.76 2.18
C ASP A 320 -20.79 -8.26 2.19
N VAL A 321 -21.61 -9.08 1.52
CA VAL A 321 -21.48 -10.54 1.51
C VAL A 321 -20.13 -11.04 0.95
N GLY A 322 -19.52 -10.29 0.05
CA GLY A 322 -18.23 -10.64 -0.57
C GLY A 322 -17.07 -10.61 0.43
N ALA A 323 -17.23 -9.96 1.59
CA ALA A 323 -16.24 -9.97 2.66
C ALA A 323 -16.18 -11.33 3.40
N GLY A 324 -17.19 -12.18 3.19
CA GLY A 324 -17.35 -13.45 3.89
C GLY A 324 -17.63 -13.27 5.39
N PRO A 325 -17.62 -14.37 6.16
CA PRO A 325 -17.91 -14.33 7.59
C PRO A 325 -16.82 -13.62 8.41
N TYR A 326 -15.64 -13.39 7.82
CA TYR A 326 -14.48 -12.80 8.50
C TYR A 326 -14.19 -11.36 8.06
N ALA A 327 -15.11 -10.71 7.35
CA ALA A 327 -15.05 -9.28 7.01
C ALA A 327 -13.77 -8.84 6.27
N MET A 328 -13.30 -9.64 5.29
CA MET A 328 -12.13 -9.30 4.48
C MET A 328 -12.41 -8.04 3.64
N PRO A 329 -11.58 -6.97 3.73
CA PRO A 329 -11.84 -5.68 3.09
C PRO A 329 -11.39 -5.65 1.62
N TYR A 330 -11.26 -6.82 0.98
CA TYR A 330 -10.74 -6.92 -0.39
C TYR A 330 -11.61 -7.78 -1.29
N ARG A 331 -11.43 -7.60 -2.59
CA ARG A 331 -12.07 -8.41 -3.62
C ARG A 331 -11.01 -8.88 -4.60
N TRP A 332 -11.00 -10.18 -4.84
CA TRP A 332 -10.12 -10.78 -5.84
C TRP A 332 -10.50 -10.25 -7.22
N ARG A 333 -9.49 -9.87 -8.01
CA ARG A 333 -9.68 -9.34 -9.36
C ARG A 333 -10.45 -10.35 -10.24
N PRO A 334 -11.21 -9.89 -11.26
CA PRO A 334 -11.25 -8.52 -11.81
C PRO A 334 -12.05 -7.51 -10.96
N MET A 335 -11.77 -6.21 -11.13
CA MET A 335 -12.51 -5.13 -10.43
C MET A 335 -13.92 -4.94 -10.96
N THR A 336 -14.23 -5.43 -12.15
CA THR A 336 -15.56 -5.33 -12.76
C THR A 336 -16.04 -6.70 -13.17
N TRP A 337 -17.33 -6.96 -13.02
CA TRP A 337 -17.97 -8.20 -13.45
C TRP A 337 -19.35 -7.92 -14.03
N GLU A 338 -19.96 -8.94 -14.63
CA GLU A 338 -21.28 -8.87 -15.23
C GLU A 338 -22.17 -10.00 -14.69
N VAL A 339 -23.41 -9.67 -14.33
CA VAL A 339 -24.47 -10.62 -13.98
C VAL A 339 -25.76 -10.10 -14.60
N ASP A 340 -26.52 -10.98 -15.26
CA ASP A 340 -27.79 -10.66 -15.91
C ASP A 340 -27.73 -9.45 -16.87
N GLY A 341 -26.62 -9.33 -17.62
CA GLY A 341 -26.40 -8.26 -18.60
C GLY A 341 -26.09 -6.89 -18.00
N LYS A 342 -25.88 -6.79 -16.68
CA LYS A 342 -25.49 -5.56 -15.99
C LYS A 342 -24.07 -5.65 -15.48
N LYS A 343 -23.31 -4.57 -15.66
CA LYS A 343 -21.94 -4.43 -15.16
C LYS A 343 -21.95 -3.89 -13.73
N TYR A 344 -21.03 -4.41 -12.94
CA TYR A 344 -20.82 -4.05 -11.53
C TYR A 344 -19.33 -3.83 -11.26
N VAL A 345 -19.03 -3.27 -10.09
CA VAL A 345 -17.70 -2.82 -9.72
C VAL A 345 -17.36 -3.14 -8.26
N HIS A 346 -16.09 -3.46 -8.01
CA HIS A 346 -15.48 -3.59 -6.70
C HIS A 346 -14.56 -2.39 -6.50
N GLU A 347 -14.45 -1.92 -5.26
CA GLU A 347 -13.61 -0.77 -4.98
C GLU A 347 -12.12 -1.09 -5.14
N ARG A 348 -11.39 -0.09 -5.60
CA ARG A 348 -9.92 -0.09 -5.56
C ARG A 348 -9.50 0.68 -4.31
N ALA A 349 -9.35 -0.03 -3.19
CA ALA A 349 -8.81 0.49 -1.93
C ALA A 349 -7.39 1.03 -2.08
N ILE A 350 -6.91 1.89 -1.17
CA ILE A 350 -5.53 2.38 -1.21
C ILE A 350 -4.58 1.21 -1.01
N SER A 351 -4.81 0.46 0.07
CA SER A 351 -4.10 -0.78 0.36
C SER A 351 -4.61 -1.91 -0.51
N THR A 352 -3.70 -2.76 -0.98
CA THR A 352 -4.00 -3.85 -1.92
C THR A 352 -2.95 -4.95 -1.84
N GLN A 353 -3.35 -6.19 -2.11
CA GLN A 353 -2.45 -7.36 -2.15
C GLN A 353 -1.46 -7.35 -3.32
N GLN A 354 -1.51 -6.30 -4.13
CA GLN A 354 -0.72 -6.14 -5.35
C GLN A 354 0.49 -5.23 -5.10
N THR A 355 0.63 -4.70 -3.89
CA THR A 355 1.74 -3.83 -3.52
C THR A 355 3.04 -4.64 -3.54
N GLY A 356 3.94 -4.33 -4.47
CA GLY A 356 5.29 -4.88 -4.45
C GLY A 356 6.05 -4.30 -3.26
N PHE A 357 6.11 -2.97 -3.21
CA PHE A 357 6.66 -2.20 -2.10
C PHE A 357 5.89 -0.91 -1.89
N SER A 358 6.01 -0.34 -0.70
CA SER A 358 5.54 1.00 -0.40
C SER A 358 6.50 1.72 0.54
N PHE A 359 6.44 3.04 0.56
CA PHE A 359 7.20 3.80 1.55
C PHE A 359 6.51 5.08 2.00
N VAL A 360 7.00 5.60 3.12
CA VAL A 360 6.86 7.00 3.54
C VAL A 360 8.27 7.60 3.60
N ALA A 361 8.56 8.58 2.75
CA ALA A 361 9.80 9.35 2.79
C ALA A 361 9.62 10.55 3.73
N GLN A 362 10.48 10.67 4.73
CA GLN A 362 10.55 11.80 5.66
C GLN A 362 11.81 12.61 5.37
N MET A 363 11.65 13.87 4.99
CA MET A 363 12.73 14.74 4.54
C MET A 363 12.79 15.99 5.42
N ARG A 364 13.89 16.14 6.17
CA ARG A 364 14.02 17.14 7.25
C ARG A 364 15.17 18.09 6.98
N ALA A 365 14.85 19.38 6.90
CA ALA A 365 15.81 20.46 6.65
C ALA A 365 16.64 20.82 7.90
N SER A 366 16.19 20.41 9.09
CA SER A 366 16.83 20.68 10.38
C SER A 366 18.08 19.84 10.65
N MET A 367 18.36 18.85 9.80
CA MET A 367 19.46 17.90 9.98
C MET A 367 20.29 17.73 8.69
N PRO A 368 21.56 17.31 8.81
CA PRO A 368 22.37 16.94 7.64
C PRO A 368 21.69 15.86 6.80
N ALA A 369 21.81 15.94 5.48
CA ALA A 369 21.07 15.07 4.56
C ALA A 369 21.17 13.55 4.82
N PRO A 370 22.34 12.98 5.18
CA PRO A 370 22.46 11.57 5.52
C PRO A 370 21.62 11.11 6.73
N ILE A 371 21.20 12.05 7.59
CA ILE A 371 20.46 11.80 8.84
C ILE A 371 19.01 12.27 8.71
N GLY A 372 18.81 13.44 8.09
CA GLY A 372 17.50 14.07 7.94
C GLY A 372 16.53 13.27 7.08
N GLY A 373 17.04 12.52 6.10
CA GLY A 373 16.23 11.69 5.20
C GLY A 373 16.03 10.29 5.74
N VAL A 374 14.77 9.89 5.94
CA VAL A 374 14.38 8.52 6.31
C VAL A 374 13.36 8.01 5.32
N LEU A 375 13.69 6.94 4.62
CA LEU A 375 12.76 6.15 3.82
C LEU A 375 12.19 5.05 4.72
N TRP A 376 10.98 5.26 5.22
CA TRP A 376 10.23 4.25 5.95
C TRP A 376 9.70 3.24 4.93
N PHE A 377 10.43 2.13 4.74
CA PHE A 377 10.23 1.19 3.64
C PHE A 377 9.46 -0.05 4.08
N GLY A 378 8.51 -0.50 3.27
CA GLY A 378 7.73 -1.71 3.47
C GLY A 378 7.57 -2.50 2.18
N VAL A 379 7.35 -3.80 2.31
CA VAL A 379 7.04 -4.73 1.20
C VAL A 379 5.66 -5.35 1.43
N ASP A 380 5.04 -5.84 0.36
CA ASP A 380 3.68 -6.39 0.37
C ASP A 380 2.61 -5.31 0.70
N ASP A 381 1.36 -5.77 0.81
CA ASP A 381 0.17 -4.99 1.15
C ASP A 381 0.40 -3.97 2.28
N THR A 382 0.06 -2.69 2.03
CA THR A 382 0.36 -1.60 2.97
C THR A 382 -0.29 -1.75 4.35
N SER A 383 -1.43 -2.44 4.46
CA SER A 383 -2.09 -2.73 5.73
C SER A 383 -1.41 -3.85 6.51
N MET A 384 -0.69 -4.72 5.81
CA MET A 384 0.03 -5.88 6.35
C MET A 384 1.55 -5.70 6.36
N THR A 385 2.06 -4.51 6.03
CA THR A 385 3.50 -4.22 6.00
C THR A 385 4.01 -3.60 7.31
N VAL A 386 5.32 -3.61 7.51
CA VAL A 386 5.98 -2.86 8.60
C VAL A 386 6.94 -1.87 7.97
N TYR A 387 6.65 -0.58 8.16
CA TYR A 387 7.49 0.49 7.65
C TYR A 387 8.77 0.60 8.46
N THR A 388 9.86 0.08 7.89
CA THR A 388 11.16 -0.06 8.53
C THR A 388 12.07 1.13 8.15
N PRO A 389 12.75 1.79 9.10
CA PRO A 389 13.51 3.02 8.83
C PRO A 389 14.81 2.73 8.04
N MET A 390 14.90 3.27 6.83
CA MET A 390 16.11 3.25 6.00
C MET A 390 16.62 4.68 5.80
N TYR A 391 17.73 5.04 6.45
CA TYR A 391 18.26 6.40 6.35
C TYR A 391 18.89 6.67 4.97
N ALA A 392 18.75 7.89 4.46
CA ALA A 392 19.36 8.33 3.18
C ALA A 392 20.89 8.18 3.15
N GLY A 393 21.51 8.19 4.35
CA GLY A 393 22.94 8.08 4.53
C GLY A 393 23.52 6.67 4.47
N ILE A 394 22.71 5.61 4.48
CA ILE A 394 23.24 4.24 4.61
C ILE A 394 24.09 3.82 3.41
N ARG A 395 24.97 2.84 3.63
CA ARG A 395 25.91 2.30 2.65
C ARG A 395 25.53 0.94 2.10
N GLU A 396 24.55 0.31 2.73
CA GLU A 396 24.00 -0.98 2.36
C GLU A 396 22.58 -1.05 2.90
N VAL A 397 21.78 -1.89 2.27
CA VAL A 397 20.42 -2.18 2.67
C VAL A 397 20.37 -3.56 3.33
N PRO A 398 19.39 -3.84 4.21
CA PRO A 398 19.26 -5.16 4.81
C PRO A 398 19.14 -6.25 3.72
N ARG A 399 19.92 -7.33 3.81
CA ARG A 399 19.94 -8.41 2.80
C ARG A 399 18.53 -8.93 2.53
N ASN A 400 17.71 -9.08 3.56
CA ASN A 400 16.33 -9.57 3.45
C ASN A 400 15.38 -8.67 2.64
N PHE A 401 15.76 -7.43 2.34
CA PHE A 401 15.06 -6.53 1.40
C PHE A 401 15.83 -6.30 0.10
N SER A 402 17.10 -6.69 0.02
CA SER A 402 17.96 -6.31 -1.10
C SER A 402 17.60 -7.03 -2.40
N GLN A 403 18.04 -6.44 -3.51
CA GLN A 403 17.85 -7.01 -4.83
C GLN A 403 18.49 -8.39 -4.97
N GLY A 404 17.81 -9.27 -5.72
CA GLY A 404 18.35 -10.58 -6.09
C GLY A 404 18.36 -11.65 -5.00
N VAL A 405 17.79 -11.38 -3.81
CA VAL A 405 17.62 -12.41 -2.76
C VAL A 405 16.61 -13.48 -3.16
N ALA A 406 15.58 -13.08 -3.90
CA ALA A 406 14.61 -13.98 -4.51
C ALA A 406 14.09 -13.34 -5.79
N SER A 407 13.05 -13.93 -6.37
CA SER A 407 12.31 -13.35 -7.48
C SER A 407 10.83 -13.66 -7.31
N ARG A 408 9.98 -13.05 -8.14
CA ARG A 408 8.56 -13.37 -8.21
C ARG A 408 8.26 -14.85 -8.48
N GLY A 409 9.14 -15.53 -9.23
CA GLY A 409 8.94 -16.93 -9.63
C GLY A 409 9.41 -17.96 -8.59
N ALA A 410 10.09 -17.52 -7.52
CA ALA A 410 10.73 -18.43 -6.58
C ALA A 410 10.60 -17.92 -5.14
N PHE A 411 9.82 -18.64 -4.33
CA PHE A 411 9.69 -18.38 -2.90
C PHE A 411 11.04 -18.58 -2.19
N SER A 412 11.35 -17.72 -1.22
CA SER A 412 12.53 -17.85 -0.36
C SER A 412 12.24 -17.35 1.05
N TRP A 413 12.64 -18.13 2.04
CA TRP A 413 12.59 -17.71 3.44
C TRP A 413 13.56 -16.58 3.79
N ASP A 414 14.55 -16.31 2.93
CA ASP A 414 15.48 -15.19 3.09
C ASP A 414 14.87 -13.86 2.61
N SER A 415 13.78 -13.90 1.84
CA SER A 415 13.13 -12.72 1.28
C SER A 415 12.03 -12.22 2.21
N SER A 416 12.11 -10.96 2.60
CA SER A 416 11.02 -10.33 3.38
C SER A 416 9.76 -10.20 2.55
N PHE A 417 9.85 -9.93 1.25
CA PHE A 417 8.66 -9.88 0.40
C PHE A 417 7.85 -11.18 0.52
N TRP A 418 8.52 -12.34 0.44
CA TRP A 418 7.86 -13.63 0.58
C TRP A 418 7.40 -13.96 2.00
N VAL A 419 8.16 -13.56 3.02
CA VAL A 419 7.75 -13.73 4.43
C VAL A 419 6.51 -12.88 4.75
N PHE A 420 6.43 -11.65 4.24
CA PHE A 420 5.26 -10.79 4.38
C PHE A 420 4.05 -11.38 3.65
N ASN A 421 4.23 -11.81 2.39
CA ASN A 421 3.19 -12.49 1.62
C ASN A 421 2.64 -13.74 2.34
N TRP A 422 3.51 -14.51 2.99
CA TRP A 422 3.08 -15.69 3.75
C TRP A 422 2.21 -15.34 4.97
N VAL A 423 2.51 -14.24 5.66
CA VAL A 423 1.69 -13.75 6.79
C VAL A 423 0.37 -13.18 6.27
N SER A 424 0.40 -12.33 5.25
CA SER A 424 -0.80 -11.69 4.71
C SER A 424 -1.79 -12.70 4.12
N ASN A 425 -1.30 -13.75 3.44
CA ASN A 425 -2.15 -14.83 2.92
C ASN A 425 -2.82 -15.67 4.02
N GLN A 426 -2.20 -15.79 5.21
CA GLN A 426 -2.89 -16.39 6.37
C GLN A 426 -3.99 -15.48 6.92
N ALA A 427 -3.82 -14.16 6.81
CA ALA A 427 -4.78 -13.18 7.29
C ALA A 427 -6.01 -13.05 6.39
N TYR A 428 -5.86 -13.05 5.07
CA TYR A 428 -6.95 -12.76 4.13
C TYR A 428 -8.20 -13.64 4.36
N ALA A 429 -8.04 -14.94 4.56
CA ALA A 429 -9.18 -15.86 4.72
C ALA A 429 -9.92 -15.71 6.06
N ARG A 430 -9.26 -15.13 7.09
CA ARG A 430 -9.79 -14.98 8.45
C ARG A 430 -9.51 -13.59 9.01
N TRP A 431 -9.76 -12.57 8.19
CA TRP A 431 -9.34 -11.21 8.43
C TRP A 431 -9.67 -10.71 9.84
N SER A 432 -10.94 -10.75 10.26
CA SER A 432 -11.39 -10.26 11.57
C SER A 432 -10.73 -10.95 12.78
N ASP A 433 -10.15 -12.14 12.61
CA ASP A 433 -9.41 -12.84 13.66
C ASP A 433 -7.91 -12.55 13.55
N VAL A 434 -7.32 -12.92 12.41
CA VAL A 434 -5.87 -12.99 12.21
C VAL A 434 -5.24 -11.59 12.10
N SER A 435 -5.93 -10.65 11.43
CA SER A 435 -5.40 -9.28 11.26
C SER A 435 -5.17 -8.57 12.59
N VAL A 436 -5.90 -8.94 13.66
CA VAL A 436 -5.73 -8.34 14.99
C VAL A 436 -4.33 -8.60 15.54
N ASP A 437 -3.84 -9.85 15.43
CA ASP A 437 -2.49 -10.19 15.89
C ASP A 437 -1.41 -9.62 14.96
N VAL A 438 -1.69 -9.55 13.65
CA VAL A 438 -0.78 -8.93 12.68
C VAL A 438 -0.60 -7.44 12.97
N HIS A 439 -1.71 -6.70 13.14
CA HIS A 439 -1.67 -5.28 13.47
C HIS A 439 -1.06 -5.00 14.85
N LYS A 440 -1.22 -5.92 15.82
CA LYS A 440 -0.55 -5.83 17.13
C LYS A 440 0.96 -5.88 16.97
N GLU A 441 1.49 -6.82 16.19
CA GLU A 441 2.92 -6.96 15.96
C GLU A 441 3.48 -5.81 15.11
N GLN A 442 2.74 -5.38 14.07
CA GLN A 442 3.04 -4.18 13.27
C GLN A 442 3.17 -2.94 14.16
N GLY A 443 2.16 -2.68 14.99
CA GLY A 443 2.16 -1.53 15.90
C GLY A 443 3.28 -1.59 16.93
N ALA A 444 3.64 -2.77 17.42
CA ALA A 444 4.76 -2.94 18.34
C ALA A 444 6.12 -2.63 17.69
N LEU A 445 6.33 -3.04 16.43
CA LEU A 445 7.54 -2.76 15.67
C LEU A 445 7.65 -1.27 15.30
N GLU A 446 6.61 -0.72 14.67
CA GLU A 446 6.61 0.68 14.22
C GLU A 446 6.63 1.66 15.40
N GLY A 447 5.87 1.38 16.45
CA GLY A 447 5.88 2.17 17.67
C GLY A 447 7.25 2.23 18.33
N GLN A 448 8.01 1.13 18.30
CA GLN A 448 9.40 1.14 18.76
C GLN A 448 10.28 2.03 17.87
N PHE A 449 10.22 1.89 16.55
CA PHE A 449 11.06 2.70 15.66
C PHE A 449 10.82 4.20 15.81
N LEU A 450 9.55 4.59 15.97
CA LEU A 450 9.15 5.98 16.19
C LEU A 450 9.63 6.49 17.56
N ALA A 451 9.55 5.67 18.62
CA ALA A 451 10.04 6.03 19.95
C ALA A 451 11.56 6.18 20.01
N ASP A 452 12.29 5.28 19.34
CA ASP A 452 13.75 5.25 19.35
C ASP A 452 14.37 6.33 18.43
N GLN A 453 13.62 6.88 17.48
CA GLN A 453 14.12 7.72 16.39
C GLN A 453 14.99 8.89 16.88
N ALA A 454 14.50 9.69 17.83
CA ALA A 454 15.21 10.88 18.30
C ALA A 454 16.57 10.55 18.95
N ASP A 455 16.67 9.42 19.64
CA ASP A 455 17.89 8.97 20.32
C ASP A 455 18.93 8.44 19.32
N ILE A 456 18.46 7.69 18.32
CA ILE A 456 19.29 7.23 17.19
C ILE A 456 19.85 8.43 16.42
N GLU A 457 19.02 9.42 16.11
CA GLU A 457 19.42 10.60 15.35
C GLU A 457 20.36 11.51 16.16
N ARG A 458 20.14 11.67 17.46
CA ARG A 458 21.09 12.37 18.35
C ARG A 458 22.47 11.72 18.32
N THR A 459 22.53 10.39 18.44
CA THR A 459 23.78 9.63 18.37
C THR A 459 24.45 9.78 16.99
N ALA A 460 23.68 9.70 15.91
CA ALA A 460 24.18 9.92 14.56
C ALA A 460 24.76 11.33 14.37
N LEU A 461 24.11 12.36 14.94
CA LEU A 461 24.60 13.74 14.92
C LEU A 461 25.93 13.90 15.68
N GLU A 462 26.12 13.18 16.79
CA GLU A 462 27.40 13.17 17.52
C GLU A 462 28.52 12.55 16.70
N HIS A 463 28.26 11.44 16.01
CA HIS A 463 29.20 10.86 15.05
C HIS A 463 29.49 11.81 13.88
N TYR A 464 28.45 12.48 13.36
CA TYR A 464 28.58 13.37 12.21
C TYR A 464 29.52 14.55 12.49
N LYS A 465 29.50 15.08 13.73
CA LYS A 465 30.43 16.14 14.17
C LYS A 465 31.91 15.73 14.07
N ARG A 466 32.20 14.43 14.19
CA ARG A 466 33.57 13.89 14.04
C ARG A 466 33.88 13.62 12.57
N SER A 467 32.98 12.92 11.89
CA SER A 467 33.07 12.63 10.45
C SER A 467 31.70 12.25 9.91
N PRO A 468 31.29 12.78 8.74
CA PRO A 468 30.07 12.35 8.07
C PRO A 468 29.99 10.83 7.87
N GLU A 469 31.13 10.16 7.67
CA GLU A 469 31.15 8.72 7.41
C GLU A 469 30.99 7.87 8.67
N GLU A 470 31.36 8.38 9.85
CA GLU A 470 31.03 7.69 11.10
C GLU A 470 29.52 7.63 11.32
N ALA A 471 28.81 8.73 11.07
CA ALA A 471 27.35 8.77 11.16
C ALA A 471 26.70 7.81 10.17
N ARG A 472 27.19 7.78 8.92
CA ARG A 472 26.69 6.89 7.88
C ARG A 472 26.92 5.42 8.24
N ARG A 473 28.06 5.07 8.80
CA ARG A 473 28.33 3.71 9.30
C ARG A 473 27.39 3.33 10.45
N PHE A 474 27.23 4.21 11.43
CA PHE A 474 26.30 3.98 12.54
C PHE A 474 24.86 3.75 12.04
N LEU A 475 24.35 4.63 11.18
CA LEU A 475 23.00 4.52 10.61
C LEU A 475 22.83 3.30 9.70
N THR A 476 23.90 2.89 9.01
CA THR A 476 23.92 1.65 8.22
C THR A 476 23.72 0.45 9.12
N THR A 477 24.53 0.32 10.17
CA THR A 477 24.39 -0.76 11.16
C THR A 477 22.99 -0.77 11.78
N TYR A 478 22.47 0.39 12.17
CA TYR A 478 21.12 0.51 12.73
C TYR A 478 20.05 0.02 11.75
N SER A 479 20.05 0.51 10.51
CA SER A 479 19.00 0.22 9.52
C SER A 479 19.02 -1.25 9.10
N VAL A 480 20.23 -1.83 8.91
CA VAL A 480 20.42 -3.26 8.65
C VAL A 480 19.85 -4.10 9.79
N GLN A 481 20.18 -3.78 11.04
CA GLN A 481 19.66 -4.48 12.21
C GLN A 481 18.13 -4.38 12.34
N GLN A 482 17.52 -3.23 12.03
CA GLN A 482 16.06 -3.12 12.04
C GLN A 482 15.42 -3.98 10.95
N GLY A 483 16.00 -4.00 9.74
CA GLY A 483 15.52 -4.87 8.66
C GLY A 483 15.58 -6.36 9.02
N GLU A 484 16.68 -6.82 9.60
CA GLU A 484 16.85 -8.20 10.05
C GLU A 484 15.88 -8.55 11.18
N LYS A 485 15.70 -7.64 12.14
CA LYS A 485 14.76 -7.80 13.26
C LYS A 485 13.33 -7.91 12.79
N VAL A 486 12.89 -7.05 11.87
CA VAL A 486 11.54 -7.11 11.28
C VAL A 486 11.34 -8.45 10.60
N HIS A 487 12.29 -8.86 9.74
CA HIS A 487 12.21 -10.15 9.05
C HIS A 487 12.07 -11.33 10.02
N ALA A 488 12.91 -11.40 11.05
CA ALA A 488 12.88 -12.47 12.04
C ALA A 488 11.56 -12.49 12.84
N ARG A 489 11.08 -11.32 13.29
CA ARG A 489 9.82 -11.20 14.03
C ARG A 489 8.61 -11.51 13.16
N TRP A 490 8.60 -11.06 11.90
CA TRP A 490 7.50 -11.34 10.97
C TRP A 490 7.41 -12.81 10.59
N LYS A 491 8.56 -13.47 10.38
CA LYS A 491 8.60 -14.92 10.21
C LYS A 491 8.06 -15.64 11.45
N LYS A 492 8.47 -15.21 12.65
CA LYS A 492 7.97 -15.80 13.90
C LYS A 492 6.47 -15.59 14.09
N LEU A 493 5.97 -14.43 13.69
CA LEU A 493 4.54 -14.13 13.67
C LEU A 493 3.81 -15.15 12.79
N GLY A 494 4.24 -15.36 11.54
CA GLY A 494 3.59 -16.34 10.66
C GLY A 494 3.57 -17.76 11.24
N GLU A 495 4.64 -18.20 11.93
CA GLU A 495 4.66 -19.50 12.63
C GLU A 495 3.60 -19.54 13.74
N THR A 496 3.48 -18.45 14.49
CA THR A 496 2.56 -18.32 15.61
C THR A 496 1.11 -18.27 15.14
N LEU A 497 0.83 -17.53 14.06
CA LEU A 497 -0.50 -17.45 13.45
C LEU A 497 -0.96 -18.83 12.97
N LEU A 498 -0.09 -19.58 12.29
CA LEU A 498 -0.40 -20.94 11.87
C LEU A 498 -0.82 -21.80 13.06
N VAL A 499 -0.03 -21.85 14.13
CA VAL A 499 -0.34 -22.65 15.33
C VAL A 499 -1.63 -22.19 16.02
N LYS A 500 -1.86 -20.88 16.11
CA LYS A 500 -3.01 -20.30 16.79
C LYS A 500 -4.32 -20.55 16.05
N TYR A 501 -4.29 -20.49 14.71
CA TYR A 501 -5.49 -20.47 13.86
C TYR A 501 -5.71 -21.72 13.01
N ILE A 502 -4.86 -22.74 13.15
CA ILE A 502 -4.94 -24.01 12.39
C ILE A 502 -6.34 -24.63 12.43
N ASP A 503 -6.79 -25.17 11.30
CA ASP A 503 -8.06 -25.91 11.16
C ASP A 503 -9.32 -25.16 11.61
N GLY A 504 -9.30 -23.82 11.59
CA GLY A 504 -10.44 -23.02 12.06
C GLY A 504 -10.46 -22.77 13.56
N ASN A 505 -9.46 -23.25 14.30
CA ASN A 505 -9.35 -23.01 15.74
C ASN A 505 -8.98 -21.56 16.06
N VAL A 506 -9.16 -21.17 17.32
CA VAL A 506 -8.49 -20.02 17.93
C VAL A 506 -7.96 -20.46 19.29
N ARG A 507 -6.63 -20.56 19.41
CA ARG A 507 -5.99 -20.88 20.69
C ARG A 507 -5.81 -19.62 21.54
N ASP A 508 -6.19 -19.69 22.81
CA ASP A 508 -5.86 -18.64 23.79
C ASP A 508 -4.41 -18.73 24.26
N GLU A 509 -4.00 -17.84 25.18
CA GLU A 509 -2.63 -17.76 25.69
C GLU A 509 -2.19 -19.04 26.43
N GLN A 510 -3.14 -19.83 26.93
CA GLN A 510 -2.90 -21.11 27.60
C GLN A 510 -2.91 -22.28 26.60
N GLY A 511 -3.14 -22.02 25.31
CA GLY A 511 -3.20 -23.02 24.25
C GLY A 511 -4.53 -23.77 24.14
N LYS A 512 -5.55 -23.37 24.91
CA LYS A 512 -6.88 -23.99 24.87
C LYS A 512 -7.57 -23.59 23.58
N VAL A 513 -8.13 -24.60 22.92
CA VAL A 513 -8.84 -24.44 21.65
C VAL A 513 -10.22 -23.84 21.90
N ASN A 514 -10.48 -22.73 21.21
CA ASN A 514 -11.81 -22.14 21.09
C ASN A 514 -12.28 -22.22 19.63
N HIS A 515 -13.60 -22.24 19.46
CA HIS A 515 -14.26 -22.22 18.16
C HIS A 515 -15.16 -20.99 18.09
N PRO A 516 -14.64 -19.84 17.63
CA PRO A 516 -15.47 -18.66 17.43
C PRO A 516 -16.63 -19.02 16.49
N LYS A 517 -17.81 -18.59 16.90
CA LYS A 517 -19.01 -18.72 16.09
C LYS A 517 -18.89 -17.79 14.89
N TYR A 518 -19.47 -18.20 13.76
CA TYR A 518 -19.71 -17.23 12.68
C TYR A 518 -20.61 -16.11 13.18
N PRO A 519 -20.53 -14.91 12.58
CA PRO A 519 -21.50 -13.86 12.85
C PRO A 519 -22.93 -14.36 12.66
N ASP A 520 -23.86 -13.96 13.52
CA ASP A 520 -25.26 -14.44 13.48
C ASP A 520 -25.90 -14.25 12.09
N GLY A 521 -25.58 -13.15 11.40
CA GLY A 521 -26.05 -12.90 10.03
C GLY A 521 -25.63 -14.00 9.04
N TRP A 522 -24.44 -14.56 9.22
CA TRP A 522 -23.92 -15.64 8.38
C TRP A 522 -24.66 -16.96 8.66
N TYR A 523 -24.90 -17.31 9.93
CA TYR A 523 -25.73 -18.47 10.26
C TYR A 523 -27.16 -18.33 9.73
N ARG A 524 -27.75 -17.13 9.80
CA ARG A 524 -29.07 -16.87 9.21
C ARG A 524 -29.05 -17.10 7.69
N ARG A 525 -28.02 -16.66 6.98
CA ARG A 525 -27.87 -16.90 5.54
C ARG A 525 -27.72 -18.39 5.21
N ILE A 526 -26.88 -19.12 5.94
CA ILE A 526 -26.75 -20.58 5.81
C ILE A 526 -28.11 -21.28 6.00
N ALA A 527 -28.85 -20.89 7.05
CA ALA A 527 -30.18 -21.41 7.33
C ALA A 527 -31.21 -21.03 6.24
N GLN A 528 -31.13 -19.83 5.67
CA GLN A 528 -32.02 -19.42 4.58
C GLN A 528 -31.78 -20.22 3.30
N GLU A 529 -30.52 -20.50 2.96
CA GLU A 529 -30.15 -21.21 1.73
C GLU A 529 -30.33 -22.74 1.83
N LYS A 530 -30.10 -23.33 3.02
CA LYS A 530 -30.05 -24.80 3.21
C LYS A 530 -30.81 -25.31 4.45
N GLY A 531 -31.60 -24.47 5.11
CA GLY A 531 -32.13 -24.72 6.47
C GLY A 531 -32.85 -26.05 6.67
N LYS A 532 -33.70 -26.48 5.72
CA LYS A 532 -34.41 -27.77 5.85
C LYS A 532 -33.46 -28.97 5.92
N SER A 533 -32.36 -28.95 5.17
CA SER A 533 -31.37 -30.03 5.19
C SER A 533 -30.38 -29.95 6.37
N LEU A 534 -30.30 -28.81 7.04
CA LEU A 534 -29.39 -28.57 8.16
C LEU A 534 -30.08 -28.58 9.53
N GLN A 535 -31.41 -28.64 9.56
CA GLN A 535 -32.18 -28.66 10.80
C GLN A 535 -31.94 -29.96 11.54
N MET A 536 -31.43 -29.87 12.77
CA MET A 536 -31.32 -31.02 13.65
C MET A 536 -32.73 -31.54 14.01
N PRO A 537 -32.90 -32.87 14.16
CA PRO A 537 -34.13 -33.40 14.72
C PRO A 537 -34.35 -32.81 16.13
N PRO A 538 -35.62 -32.68 16.57
CA PRO A 538 -35.90 -32.26 17.94
C PRO A 538 -35.15 -33.17 18.92
N GLU A 539 -34.56 -32.59 19.96
CA GLU A 539 -33.97 -33.39 21.02
C GLU A 539 -35.06 -34.30 21.61
N PRO A 540 -34.76 -35.60 21.84
CA PRO A 540 -35.70 -36.46 22.52
C PRO A 540 -36.01 -35.87 23.89
N GLU A 541 -37.29 -35.85 24.29
CA GLU A 541 -37.69 -35.41 25.62
C GLU A 541 -36.82 -36.11 26.65
N ALA A 542 -36.13 -35.34 27.50
CA ALA A 542 -35.37 -35.89 28.60
C ALA A 542 -36.28 -36.84 29.39
N PRO A 543 -35.83 -38.07 29.70
CA PRO A 543 -36.66 -39.01 30.43
C PRO A 543 -37.13 -38.32 31.72
N LYS A 544 -38.46 -38.28 31.90
CA LYS A 544 -39.06 -37.75 33.13
C LYS A 544 -38.32 -38.41 34.30
N PRO A 545 -37.83 -37.64 35.29
CA PRO A 545 -37.19 -38.22 36.46
C PRO A 545 -38.11 -39.32 37.00
N ALA A 546 -37.56 -40.51 37.20
CA ALA A 546 -38.31 -41.62 37.74
C ALA A 546 -39.04 -41.14 39.01
N PRO A 547 -40.33 -41.49 39.20
CA PRO A 547 -41.03 -41.13 40.41
C PRO A 547 -40.18 -41.59 41.60
N ALA A 548 -39.92 -40.67 42.54
CA ALA A 548 -39.20 -41.00 43.75
C ALA A 548 -39.83 -42.26 44.37
N PRO A 549 -39.01 -43.25 44.81
CA PRO A 549 -39.55 -44.45 45.41
C PRO A 549 -40.52 -44.04 46.54
N ALA A 550 -41.71 -44.64 46.54
CA ALA A 550 -42.70 -44.40 47.57
C ALA A 550 -42.04 -44.57 48.95
N PRO A 551 -42.29 -43.67 49.92
CA PRO A 551 -41.69 -43.76 51.24
C PRO A 551 -41.95 -45.15 51.81
N VAL A 552 -40.86 -45.86 52.13
CA VAL A 552 -40.91 -47.16 52.79
C VAL A 552 -41.64 -46.95 54.12
N ALA A 553 -42.70 -47.71 54.34
CA ALA A 553 -43.48 -47.67 55.57
C ALA A 553 -42.55 -47.82 56.79
N ALA A 554 -42.67 -46.89 57.74
CA ALA A 554 -41.90 -46.93 58.98
C ALA A 554 -42.16 -48.26 59.73
N PRO A 555 -41.12 -48.91 60.28
CA PRO A 555 -41.31 -50.10 61.10
C PRO A 555 -42.02 -49.74 62.42
N ALA A 556 -42.91 -50.63 62.86
CA ALA A 556 -43.69 -50.53 64.09
C ALA A 556 -42.80 -50.33 65.35
N PRO A 557 -43.29 -49.59 66.37
CA PRO A 557 -42.49 -49.24 67.55
C PRO A 557 -42.13 -50.47 68.39
N LYS A 558 -40.84 -50.61 68.75
CA LYS A 558 -40.36 -51.60 69.72
C LYS A 558 -40.65 -51.12 71.15
N ALA A 559 -41.12 -52.05 71.99
CA ALA A 559 -41.47 -51.86 73.39
C ALA A 559 -40.28 -51.42 74.27
N ALA A 560 -40.58 -50.60 75.29
CA ALA A 560 -39.63 -50.01 76.23
C ALA A 560 -39.13 -51.03 77.29
N PRO A 561 -37.85 -50.94 77.74
CA PRO A 561 -37.36 -51.69 78.89
C PRO A 561 -37.58 -50.96 80.23
N ALA A 562 -37.79 -51.76 81.28
CA ALA A 562 -38.13 -51.35 82.65
C ALA A 562 -36.96 -50.72 83.43
N GLN A 563 -37.30 -49.82 84.35
CA GLN A 563 -36.41 -49.07 85.25
C GLN A 563 -35.80 -49.95 86.36
N PRO A 564 -34.54 -49.71 86.78
CA PRO A 564 -33.97 -50.28 88.00
C PRO A 564 -34.22 -49.40 89.24
N ALA A 565 -34.34 -50.06 90.40
CA ALA A 565 -34.66 -49.49 91.71
C ALA A 565 -33.50 -48.68 92.35
N LYS A 566 -33.86 -47.67 93.16
CA LYS A 566 -32.95 -46.81 93.94
C LYS A 566 -32.36 -47.54 95.16
N PRO A 567 -31.09 -47.29 95.54
CA PRO A 567 -30.54 -47.71 96.83
C PRO A 567 -30.79 -46.66 97.95
N THR A 568 -31.13 -47.17 99.12
CA THR A 568 -31.20 -46.51 100.43
C THR A 568 -29.81 -46.35 101.05
N VAL A 569 -29.47 -45.16 101.56
CA VAL A 569 -28.38 -44.94 102.53
C VAL A 569 -28.90 -44.07 103.67
N ALA A 570 -28.56 -44.46 104.89
CA ALA A 570 -29.03 -43.97 106.19
C ALA A 570 -28.37 -42.63 106.64
N PRO A 571 -28.88 -41.96 107.69
CA PRO A 571 -28.45 -40.63 108.10
C PRO A 571 -27.44 -40.58 109.27
N ALA A 572 -26.81 -39.39 109.39
CA ALA A 572 -26.21 -38.72 110.57
C ALA A 572 -24.77 -39.08 111.00
N PRO A 573 -24.03 -38.15 111.65
CA PRO A 573 -24.39 -36.79 112.09
C PRO A 573 -23.88 -35.63 111.20
#